data_AF-A0A4S2LV10-F1
#
_entry.id   AF-A0A4S2LV10-F1
#
_cell.length_a   1.000
_cell.length_b   1.000
_cell.length_c   1.000
_cell.angle_alpha   90.00
_cell.angle_beta   90.00
_cell.angle_gamma   90.00
#
_symmetry.space_group_name_H-M   'P 1'
#
loop_
_entity.id
_entity.type
_entity.pdbx_description
1 polymer ?
#
loop_
_entity_poly.entity_id
_entity_poly.type
_entity_poly.pdbx_seq_one_letter_code
_entity_poly.pdbx_strand_id
1 'polypeptide(L)'
;MRVFSMLVYWFILWVPHIMDAINYDDCGSQGATVLSVKVSPYIGLVLTVNKGATYIIEIAFTASTDIWSGSVLLETSVDGSTAPLKLRDTTLCNHILRHRELEYSNW
;
A
#
# COMPACT_ATOMS: atom_id res chain seq x y z
N MET A 1 19.48 21.79 29.12
CA MET A 1 18.23 22.08 28.36
C MET A 1 18.40 21.94 26.84
N ARG A 2 19.47 22.47 26.22
CA ARG A 2 19.72 22.34 24.75
C ARG A 2 19.84 20.90 24.22
N VAL A 3 20.54 20.02 24.96
CA VAL A 3 20.80 18.63 24.52
C VAL A 3 19.52 17.79 24.52
N PHE A 4 18.66 17.98 25.52
CA PHE A 4 17.35 17.32 25.58
C PHE A 4 16.46 17.71 24.39
N SER A 5 16.47 18.99 24.00
CA SER A 5 15.70 19.47 22.85
C SER A 5 16.19 18.89 21.52
N MET A 6 17.51 18.66 21.38
CA MET A 6 18.07 18.01 20.19
C MET A 6 17.69 16.52 20.10
N LEU A 7 17.71 15.81 21.24
CA LEU A 7 17.31 14.41 21.30
C LEU A 7 15.83 14.23 20.91
N VAL A 8 14.94 15.10 21.41
CA VAL A 8 13.50 15.05 21.06
C VAL A 8 13.28 15.32 19.56
N TYR A 9 14.02 16.28 18.98
CA TYR A 9 13.91 16.58 17.54
C TYR A 9 14.39 15.43 16.65
N TRP A 10 15.43 14.72 17.08
CA TRP A 10 15.92 13.53 16.40
C TRP A 10 14.92 12.38 16.47
N PHE A 11 14.29 12.17 17.63
CA PHE A 11 13.23 11.16 17.78
C PHE A 11 12.02 11.46 16.89
N ILE A 12 11.60 12.72 16.76
CA ILE A 12 10.47 13.11 15.88
C ILE A 12 10.79 12.86 14.40
N LEU A 13 12.02 13.12 13.95
CA LEU A 13 12.46 12.84 12.58
C LEU A 13 12.63 11.34 12.28
N TRP A 14 12.80 10.53 13.33
CA TRP A 14 13.01 9.08 13.23
C TRP A 14 11.77 8.25 13.54
N VAL A 15 10.62 8.87 13.88
CA VAL A 15 9.38 8.10 14.00
C VAL A 15 9.04 7.58 12.60
N PRO A 16 9.12 6.26 12.35
CA PRO A 16 8.58 5.73 11.11
C PRO A 16 7.10 6.09 11.11
N HIS A 17 6.65 6.82 10.10
CA HIS A 17 5.23 7.06 9.90
C HIS A 17 4.54 5.69 9.98
N ILE A 18 3.78 5.48 11.06
CA ILE A 18 3.07 4.23 11.29
C ILE A 18 2.03 4.16 10.17
N MET A 19 2.34 3.37 9.15
CA MET A 19 1.49 3.18 7.98
C MET A 19 0.41 2.17 8.36
N ASP A 20 -0.69 2.67 8.91
CA ASP A 20 -1.85 1.84 9.21
C ASP A 20 -2.46 1.29 7.91
N ALA A 21 -2.91 0.04 7.97
CA ALA A 21 -3.70 -0.55 6.91
C ALA A 21 -5.02 0.22 6.80
N ILE A 22 -5.44 0.53 5.57
CA ILE A 22 -6.74 1.14 5.33
C ILE A 22 -7.83 0.07 5.34
N ASN A 23 -9.03 0.42 5.79
CA ASN A 23 -10.20 -0.43 5.58
C ASN A 23 -10.46 -0.55 4.07
N TYR A 24 -10.73 -1.78 3.62
CA TYR A 24 -11.05 -2.09 2.24
C TYR A 24 -12.16 -3.14 2.20
N ASP A 25 -12.95 -3.11 1.13
CA ASP A 25 -13.91 -4.16 0.80
C ASP A 25 -13.38 -4.97 -0.38
N ASP A 26 -13.40 -6.30 -0.27
CA ASP A 26 -13.04 -7.18 -1.38
C ASP A 26 -14.22 -7.26 -2.36
N CYS A 27 -14.02 -6.77 -3.59
CA CYS A 27 -15.05 -6.67 -4.61
C CYS A 27 -15.13 -7.90 -5.54
N GLY A 28 -14.40 -8.99 -5.25
CA GLY A 28 -14.51 -10.25 -6.00
C GLY A 28 -13.18 -10.89 -6.38
N SER A 29 -12.18 -10.83 -5.49
CA SER A 29 -10.89 -11.48 -5.72
C SER A 29 -11.06 -12.99 -5.96
N GLN A 30 -10.48 -13.49 -7.05
CA GLN A 30 -10.47 -14.91 -7.42
C GLN A 30 -9.04 -15.42 -7.46
N GLY A 31 -8.77 -16.59 -6.85
CA GLY A 31 -7.43 -17.17 -6.80
C GLY A 31 -6.44 -16.43 -5.89
N ALA A 32 -6.89 -15.37 -5.21
CA ALA A 32 -6.13 -14.61 -4.23
C ALA A 32 -7.03 -14.10 -3.10
N THR A 33 -6.46 -13.95 -1.91
CA THR A 33 -7.10 -13.32 -0.76
C THR A 33 -6.27 -12.11 -0.34
N VAL A 34 -6.86 -10.92 -0.43
CA VAL A 34 -6.22 -9.68 0.04
C VAL A 34 -6.12 -9.74 1.57
N LEU A 35 -4.91 -9.49 2.09
CA LEU A 35 -4.61 -9.45 3.52
C LEU A 35 -4.61 -8.02 4.07
N SER A 36 -4.09 -7.06 3.28
CA SER A 36 -4.04 -5.66 3.68
C SER A 36 -3.85 -4.75 2.48
N VAL A 37 -4.39 -3.54 2.56
CA VAL A 37 -4.12 -2.45 1.64
C VAL A 37 -3.50 -1.29 2.42
N LYS A 38 -2.42 -0.72 1.90
CA LYS A 38 -1.76 0.46 2.46
C LYS A 38 -1.59 1.52 1.37
N VAL A 39 -1.67 2.78 1.77
CA VAL A 39 -1.48 3.91 0.85
C VAL A 39 -0.48 4.89 1.45
N SER A 40 0.47 5.36 0.64
CA SER A 40 1.54 6.27 1.08
C SER A 40 1.64 7.48 0.15
N PRO A 41 1.76 8.72 0.66
CA PRO A 41 1.68 9.09 2.07
C PRO A 41 0.23 9.06 2.59
N TYR A 42 0.05 8.55 3.81
CA TYR A 42 -1.22 8.62 4.54
C TYR A 42 -0.98 9.30 5.89
N ILE A 43 -1.72 10.38 6.14
CA ILE A 43 -1.58 11.19 7.34
C ILE A 43 -2.99 11.42 7.89
N GLY A 44 -3.46 10.54 8.78
CA GLY A 44 -4.68 10.76 9.56
C GLY A 44 -5.75 9.67 9.43
N LEU A 45 -7.02 10.07 9.64
CA LEU A 45 -8.21 9.19 9.63
C LEU A 45 -8.91 9.13 8.28
N VAL A 46 -8.62 10.08 7.38
CA VAL A 46 -9.21 10.21 6.05
C VAL A 46 -8.09 10.38 5.03
N LEU A 47 -8.09 9.55 3.99
CA LEU A 47 -7.12 9.68 2.90
C LEU A 47 -7.53 10.85 2.02
N THR A 48 -6.80 11.96 2.13
CA THR A 48 -6.96 13.08 1.20
C THR A 48 -6.05 12.88 0.00
N VAL A 49 -6.66 12.70 -1.18
CA VAL A 49 -5.95 12.57 -2.45
C VAL A 49 -5.84 13.94 -3.12
N ASN A 50 -4.62 14.45 -3.20
CA ASN A 50 -4.29 15.73 -3.80
C ASN A 50 -3.91 15.56 -5.28
N LYS A 51 -4.50 16.37 -6.14
CA LYS A 51 -4.17 16.37 -7.57
C LYS A 51 -2.69 16.70 -7.79
N GLY A 52 -2.00 15.88 -8.58
CA GLY A 52 -0.58 16.05 -8.89
C GLY A 52 0.39 15.46 -7.87
N ALA A 53 -0.09 14.99 -6.72
CA ALA A 53 0.73 14.23 -5.78
C ALA A 53 0.88 12.76 -6.23
N THR A 54 1.99 12.14 -5.87
CA THR A 54 2.22 10.71 -6.11
C THR A 54 1.81 9.93 -4.87
N TYR A 55 1.02 8.90 -5.09
CA TYR A 55 0.61 7.95 -4.07
C TYR A 55 1.11 6.55 -4.43
N ILE A 56 1.53 5.80 -3.43
CA ILE A 56 1.95 4.40 -3.54
C ILE A 56 0.86 3.58 -2.87
N ILE A 57 0.35 2.57 -3.56
CA ILE A 57 -0.61 1.62 -3.00
C ILE A 57 0.10 0.27 -2.89
N GLU A 58 0.18 -0.25 -1.67
CA GLU A 58 0.76 -1.56 -1.40
C GLU A 58 -0.36 -2.53 -1.02
N ILE A 59 -0.47 -3.62 -1.76
CA ILE A 59 -1.49 -4.65 -1.55
C ILE A 59 -0.77 -5.94 -1.17
N ALA A 60 -0.97 -6.37 0.07
CA ALA A 60 -0.54 -7.70 0.50
C ALA A 60 -1.67 -8.68 0.23
N PHE A 61 -1.36 -9.80 -0.41
CA PHE A 61 -2.33 -10.86 -0.70
C PHE A 61 -1.66 -12.22 -0.62
N THR A 62 -2.47 -13.24 -0.40
CA THR A 62 -2.07 -14.65 -0.55
C THR A 62 -2.68 -15.19 -1.82
N ALA A 63 -1.91 -15.96 -2.58
CA ALA A 63 -2.37 -16.60 -3.80
C ALA A 63 -2.70 -18.07 -3.51
N SER A 64 -3.91 -18.51 -3.86
CA SER A 64 -4.30 -19.93 -3.76
C SER A 64 -4.04 -20.71 -5.05
N THR A 65 -3.75 -20.00 -6.13
CA THR A 65 -3.36 -20.54 -7.44
C THR A 65 -2.18 -19.77 -7.99
N ASP A 66 -1.48 -20.33 -8.97
CA ASP A 66 -0.46 -19.57 -9.71
C ASP A 66 -1.10 -18.33 -10.34
N ILE A 67 -0.54 -17.15 -10.02
CA ILE A 67 -0.99 -15.88 -10.57
C ILE A 67 -0.09 -15.52 -11.73
N TRP A 68 -0.68 -15.40 -12.92
CA TRP A 68 -0.01 -14.80 -14.05
C TRP A 68 -0.14 -13.29 -14.00
N SER A 69 0.94 -12.59 -14.37
CA SER A 69 0.96 -11.14 -14.38
C SER A 69 -0.08 -10.59 -15.37
N GLY A 70 -1.08 -9.89 -14.86
CA GLY A 70 -2.05 -9.14 -15.64
C GLY A 70 -1.74 -7.64 -15.71
N SER A 71 -2.73 -6.89 -16.17
CA SER A 71 -2.76 -5.43 -16.12
C SER A 71 -3.47 -4.94 -14.84
N VAL A 72 -2.99 -3.86 -14.25
CA VAL A 72 -3.71 -3.14 -13.18
C VAL A 72 -4.66 -2.11 -13.79
N LEU A 73 -5.89 -2.09 -13.29
CA LEU A 73 -6.84 -1.01 -13.48
C LEU A 73 -7.08 -0.32 -12.14
N LEU A 74 -6.99 1.01 -12.12
CA LEU A 74 -7.36 1.82 -10.97
C LEU A 74 -8.51 2.73 -11.38
N GLU A 75 -9.61 2.68 -10.64
CA GLU A 75 -10.79 3.50 -10.86
C GLU A 75 -11.13 4.30 -9.60
N THR A 76 -11.70 5.48 -9.81
CA THR A 76 -12.25 6.31 -8.74
C THR A 76 -13.76 6.42 -8.92
N SER A 77 -14.51 6.31 -7.83
CA SER A 77 -15.93 6.63 -7.82
C SER A 77 -16.14 7.97 -7.11
N VAL A 78 -16.79 8.93 -7.78
CA VAL A 78 -17.19 10.22 -7.22
C VAL A 78 -18.67 10.42 -7.52
N ASP A 79 -19.48 10.60 -6.47
CA ASP A 79 -20.94 10.79 -6.57
C ASP A 79 -21.66 9.69 -7.40
N GLY A 80 -21.18 8.45 -7.31
CA GLY A 80 -21.74 7.29 -8.02
C GLY A 80 -21.27 7.15 -9.47
N SER A 81 -20.45 8.08 -9.98
CA SER A 81 -19.83 7.97 -11.30
C SER A 81 -18.41 7.40 -11.18
N THR A 82 -18.07 6.41 -12.01
CA THR A 82 -16.71 5.84 -12.07
C THR A 82 -15.88 6.51 -13.16
N ALA A 83 -14.63 6.79 -12.84
CA ALA A 83 -13.65 7.32 -13.79
C ALA A 83 -12.30 6.59 -13.63
N PRO A 84 -11.62 6.24 -14.74
CA PRO A 84 -10.32 5.59 -14.66
C PRO A 84 -9.26 6.58 -14.19
N LEU A 85 -8.41 6.13 -13.25
CA LEU A 85 -7.22 6.86 -12.84
C LEU A 85 -6.00 6.34 -13.60
N LYS A 86 -5.25 7.27 -14.19
CA LYS A 86 -4.08 6.89 -14.99
C LYS A 86 -2.93 6.45 -14.09
N LEU A 87 -2.58 5.17 -14.18
CA LEU A 87 -1.35 4.63 -13.62
C LEU A 87 -0.15 4.94 -14.52
N ARG A 88 1.02 5.09 -13.91
CA ARG A 88 2.27 5.32 -14.65
C ARG A 88 2.73 4.06 -15.40
N ASP A 89 2.55 2.91 -14.77
CA ASP A 89 2.77 1.58 -15.35
C ASP A 89 1.57 0.72 -14.95
N THR A 90 1.00 0.00 -15.91
CA THR A 90 -0.12 -0.91 -15.71
C THR A 90 0.33 -2.37 -15.64
N THR A 91 1.62 -2.66 -15.87
CA THR A 91 2.16 -4.02 -15.93
C THR A 91 2.58 -4.49 -14.55
N LEU A 92 1.98 -5.57 -14.03
CA LEU A 92 2.24 -6.05 -12.66
C LEU A 92 3.60 -6.72 -12.45
N CYS A 93 4.25 -7.25 -13.49
CA CYS A 93 5.41 -8.15 -13.35
C CYS A 93 6.56 -7.57 -12.50
N ASN A 94 6.83 -6.27 -12.62
CA ASN A 94 7.93 -5.62 -11.90
C ASN A 94 7.50 -5.06 -10.54
N HIS A 95 6.22 -5.21 -10.17
CA HIS A 95 5.64 -4.69 -8.95
C HIS A 95 5.21 -5.78 -7.96
N ILE A 96 5.27 -7.07 -8.35
CA ILE A 96 5.01 -8.20 -7.47
C ILE A 96 6.32 -8.63 -6.81
N LEU A 97 6.46 -8.35 -5.52
CA LEU A 97 7.54 -8.87 -4.69
C LEU A 97 7.02 -10.10 -3.94
N ARG A 98 7.61 -11.27 -4.19
CA ARG A 98 7.33 -12.47 -3.38
C ARG A 98 8.02 -12.31 -2.01
N HIS A 99 7.23 -12.21 -0.95
CA HIS A 99 7.74 -12.52 0.38
C HIS A 99 7.87 -14.04 0.46
N ARG A 100 9.12 -14.54 0.45
CA ARG A 100 9.38 -15.88 0.98
C ARG A 100 9.37 -15.72 2.50
N GLU A 101 8.40 -16.34 3.15
CA GLU A 101 8.54 -16.62 4.57
C GLU A 101 9.84 -17.42 4.72
N LEU A 102 10.79 -16.89 5.50
CA LEU A 102 12.01 -17.60 5.84
C LEU A 102 11.58 -18.82 6.65
N GLU A 103 11.38 -19.94 5.95
CA GLU A 103 11.22 -21.25 6.55
C GLU A 103 12.41 -21.44 7.48
N TYR A 104 12.10 -21.56 8.78
CA TYR A 104 13.03 -21.64 9.89
C TYR A 104 14.26 -22.46 9.52
N SER A 105 15.44 -21.85 9.66
CA SER A 105 16.72 -22.57 9.65
C SER A 105 16.70 -23.60 10.78
N ASN A 106 16.51 -24.87 10.41
CA ASN A 106 16.87 -26.00 11.27
C ASN A 106 18.39 -25.93 11.52
N TRP A 107 18.75 -25.50 12.73
CA TRP A 107 20.02 -25.84 13.37
C TRP A 107 19.78 -26.97 14.35
#